data_AF-A0AAE3IRC9-F1
#
_entry.id   AF-A0AAE3IRC9-F1
#
_cell.length_a   1.000
_cell.length_b   1.000
_cell.length_c   1.000
_cell.angle_alpha   90.00
_cell.angle_beta   90.00
_cell.angle_gamma   90.00
#
_symmetry.space_group_name_H-M   'P 1'
#
loop_
_entity.id
_entity.type
_entity.pdbx_description
1 polymer ?
#
loop_
_entity_poly.entity_id
_entity_poly.type
_entity_poly.pdbx_seq_one_letter_code
_entity_poly.pdbx_strand_id
1 'polypeptide(L)'
;MDKAQLQEAIAQGMPLAQQYEKLDRKYGSANKPEFISFIILFILLALISSENRMLVGFIYAIVFRVLFAVPILNLVYAGYLKLVGKIFFFTKQRQLLSELKEVLQTFEKTTNLPDTYCNTEILNKFTYYLNHHLADNLKECALRLHDEIKHQEVLDEIDDMRDELRREMKDFNDRTNDSTINRY
;
A
#
# COMPACT_ATOMS: atom_id res chain seq x y z
N MET A 1 -32.06 13.60 -1.08
CA MET A 1 -31.42 13.93 0.20
C MET A 1 -31.03 15.38 0.13
N ASP A 2 -31.64 16.19 0.97
CA ASP A 2 -31.53 17.65 0.90
C ASP A 2 -30.23 18.14 1.57
N LYS A 3 -29.82 19.39 1.29
CA LYS A 3 -28.56 19.97 1.78
C LYS A 3 -28.29 19.73 3.27
N ALA A 4 -29.27 20.02 4.13
CA ALA A 4 -29.13 19.86 5.57
C ALA A 4 -28.94 18.39 5.99
N GLN A 5 -29.71 17.48 5.40
CA GLN A 5 -29.58 16.04 5.62
C GLN A 5 -28.23 15.52 5.12
N LEU A 6 -27.73 16.06 4.00
CA LEU A 6 -26.42 15.70 3.47
C LEU A 6 -25.27 16.20 4.35
N GLN A 7 -25.35 17.43 4.87
CA GLN A 7 -24.36 17.93 5.82
C GLN A 7 -24.32 17.09 7.11
N GLU A 8 -25.48 16.70 7.62
CA GLU A 8 -25.56 15.82 8.79
C GLU A 8 -24.99 14.43 8.49
N ALA A 9 -25.36 13.82 7.36
CA ALA A 9 -24.83 12.53 6.93
C ALA A 9 -23.30 12.55 6.75
N ILE A 10 -22.75 13.63 6.18
CA ILE A 10 -21.29 13.80 6.06
C ILE A 10 -20.64 13.95 7.43
N ALA A 11 -21.22 14.74 8.34
CA ALA A 11 -20.70 14.92 9.69
C ALA A 11 -20.68 13.61 10.49
N GLN A 12 -21.72 12.79 10.36
CA GLN A 12 -21.80 11.46 10.98
C GLN A 12 -20.89 10.43 10.28
N GLY A 13 -20.72 10.54 8.96
CA GLY A 13 -19.89 9.66 8.16
C GLY A 13 -18.38 9.89 8.30
N MET A 14 -17.97 11.13 8.57
CA MET A 14 -16.55 11.52 8.72
C MET A 14 -15.76 10.66 9.72
N PRO A 15 -16.21 10.43 10.97
CA PRO A 15 -15.49 9.58 11.91
C PRO A 15 -15.41 8.11 11.44
N LEU A 16 -16.43 7.61 10.74
CA LEU A 16 -16.46 6.25 10.20
C LEU A 16 -15.47 6.08 9.04
N ALA A 17 -15.38 7.07 8.13
CA ALA A 17 -14.40 7.08 7.05
C ALA A 17 -12.95 7.14 7.60
N GLN A 18 -12.70 7.94 8.64
CA GLN A 18 -11.39 7.96 9.31
C GLN A 18 -11.04 6.62 9.98
N GLN A 19 -12.05 5.94 10.55
CA GLN A 19 -11.87 4.61 11.12
C GLN A 19 -11.53 3.59 10.03
N TYR A 20 -12.26 3.63 8.90
CA TYR A 20 -12.01 2.77 7.75
C TYR A 20 -10.57 2.93 7.23
N GLU A 21 -10.11 4.15 6.96
CA GLU A 21 -8.74 4.41 6.48
C GLU A 21 -7.65 3.92 7.45
N LYS A 22 -7.88 4.07 8.76
CA LYS A 22 -6.95 3.55 9.78
C LYS A 22 -6.87 2.02 9.75
N LEU A 23 -7.99 1.33 9.55
CA LEU A 23 -8.02 -0.13 9.42
C LEU A 23 -7.38 -0.59 8.11
N ASP A 24 -7.68 0.09 7.01
CA ASP A 24 -7.14 -0.24 5.68
C ASP A 24 -5.61 -0.08 5.65
N ARG A 25 -5.09 1.01 6.23
CA ARG A 25 -3.65 1.22 6.37
C ARG A 25 -2.98 0.15 7.24
N LYS A 26 -3.63 -0.29 8.32
CA LYS A 26 -3.14 -1.40 9.16
C LYS A 26 -3.11 -2.71 8.36
N TYR A 27 -4.13 -2.97 7.56
CA TYR A 27 -4.19 -4.14 6.68
C TYR A 27 -3.04 -4.13 5.65
N GLY A 28 -2.80 -3.01 4.98
CA GLY A 28 -1.70 -2.88 4.01
C GLY A 28 -0.30 -2.97 4.63
N SER A 29 -0.10 -2.46 5.85
CA SER A 29 1.21 -2.45 6.52
C SER A 29 1.67 -3.83 7.04
N ALA A 30 0.75 -4.79 7.19
CA ALA A 30 1.07 -6.12 7.71
C ALA A 30 1.91 -7.00 6.76
N ASN A 31 2.22 -6.53 5.54
CA ASN A 31 2.82 -7.33 4.46
C ASN A 31 4.33 -7.10 4.19
N LYS A 32 5.12 -6.50 5.10
CA LYS A 32 6.56 -6.22 4.83
C LYS A 32 7.52 -7.02 5.73
N PRO A 33 7.98 -8.22 5.32
CA PRO A 33 8.89 -9.07 6.10
C PRO A 33 10.41 -8.81 5.88
N GLU A 34 10.83 -7.78 5.15
CA GLU A 34 12.20 -7.71 4.60
C GLU A 34 13.32 -7.37 5.61
N PHE A 35 13.01 -6.86 6.81
CA PHE A 35 14.05 -6.36 7.72
C PHE A 35 14.77 -7.44 8.55
N ILE A 36 14.15 -8.60 8.80
CA ILE A 36 14.70 -9.62 9.72
C ILE A 36 15.81 -10.44 9.03
N SER A 37 15.72 -10.65 7.70
CA SER A 37 16.69 -11.47 6.97
C SER A 37 18.07 -10.81 6.87
N PHE A 38 18.14 -9.48 6.87
CA PHE A 38 19.39 -8.73 6.72
C PHE A 38 20.26 -8.78 7.99
N ILE A 39 19.63 -8.77 9.17
CA ILE A 39 20.32 -8.79 10.48
C ILE A 39 21.04 -10.13 10.70
N ILE A 40 20.41 -11.24 10.30
CA ILE A 40 20.98 -12.59 10.45
C ILE A 40 22.22 -12.77 9.55
N LEU A 41 22.18 -12.22 8.33
CA LEU A 41 23.30 -12.28 7.38
C LEU A 41 24.53 -11.50 7.91
N PHE A 42 24.31 -10.34 8.53
CA PHE A 42 25.37 -9.50 9.07
C PHE A 42 26.09 -10.14 10.26
N ILE A 43 25.34 -10.82 11.14
CA ILE A 43 25.90 -11.57 12.29
C ILE A 43 26.77 -12.74 11.81
N LEU A 44 26.37 -13.45 10.76
CA LEU A 44 27.15 -14.54 10.18
C LEU A 44 28.46 -14.06 9.55
N LEU A 45 28.45 -12.92 8.84
CA LEU A 45 29.65 -12.33 8.25
C LEU A 45 30.66 -11.85 9.30
N ALA A 46 30.18 -11.25 10.39
CA ALA A 46 31.05 -10.75 11.47
C ALA A 46 31.79 -11.89 12.21
N LEU A 47 31.18 -13.07 12.33
CA LEU A 47 31.78 -14.23 13.03
C LEU A 47 32.85 -14.95 12.21
N ILE A 48 32.79 -14.89 10.88
CA ILE A 48 33.76 -15.53 9.98
C ILE A 48 35.11 -14.78 9.96
N SER A 49 35.12 -13.49 10.33
CA SER A 49 36.32 -12.63 10.23
C SER A 49 37.32 -12.77 11.39
N SER A 50 37.11 -13.64 12.39
CA SER A 50 38.02 -13.75 13.54
C SER A 50 39.15 -14.79 13.33
N GLU A 51 40.41 -14.41 13.51
CA GLU A 51 41.62 -15.18 13.20
C GLU A 51 41.96 -16.34 14.17
N ASN A 52 41.08 -16.65 15.12
CA ASN A 52 41.38 -17.60 16.19
C ASN A 52 41.20 -19.07 15.75
N ARG A 53 42.31 -19.79 15.49
CA ARG A 53 42.31 -21.20 15.04
C ARG A 53 41.65 -22.22 16.00
N MET A 54 41.61 -21.96 17.31
CA MET A 54 40.87 -22.80 18.27
C MET A 54 39.35 -22.59 18.17
N LEU A 55 38.94 -21.36 17.84
CA LEU A 55 37.58 -20.99 17.49
C LEU A 55 37.17 -21.63 16.16
N VAL A 56 38.07 -21.78 15.18
CA VAL A 56 37.76 -22.42 13.89
C VAL A 56 37.22 -23.85 14.03
N GLY A 57 37.71 -24.65 14.99
CA GLY A 57 37.20 -26.00 15.25
C GLY A 57 35.80 -26.02 15.90
N PHE A 58 35.57 -25.14 16.88
CA PHE A 58 34.25 -24.90 17.47
C PHE A 58 33.28 -24.30 16.44
N ILE A 59 33.76 -23.39 15.61
CA ILE A 59 33.05 -22.82 14.47
C ILE A 59 32.73 -23.94 13.49
N TYR A 60 33.61 -24.88 13.17
CA TYR A 60 33.28 -25.99 12.27
C TYR A 60 32.20 -26.90 12.85
N ALA A 61 32.23 -27.20 14.16
CA ALA A 61 31.20 -27.99 14.82
C ALA A 61 29.85 -27.25 14.91
N ILE A 62 29.88 -25.93 15.18
CA ILE A 62 28.71 -25.05 15.17
C ILE A 62 28.19 -24.90 13.74
N VAL A 63 29.05 -24.68 12.76
CA VAL A 63 28.76 -24.54 11.33
C VAL A 63 28.23 -25.85 10.78
N PHE A 64 28.71 -27.03 11.20
CA PHE A 64 28.14 -28.32 10.82
C PHE A 64 26.77 -28.54 11.46
N ARG A 65 26.60 -28.23 12.75
CA ARG A 65 25.27 -28.22 13.39
C ARG A 65 24.34 -27.19 12.76
N VAL A 66 24.83 -26.05 12.29
CA VAL A 66 24.04 -25.05 11.58
C VAL A 66 23.72 -25.55 10.18
N LEU A 67 24.68 -26.00 9.38
CA LEU A 67 24.48 -26.51 8.03
C LEU A 67 23.61 -27.77 7.96
N PHE A 68 23.53 -28.59 9.02
CA PHE A 68 22.70 -29.79 9.02
C PHE A 68 21.48 -29.68 9.93
N ALA A 69 21.63 -29.18 11.15
CA ALA A 69 20.49 -29.01 12.04
C ALA A 69 19.69 -27.75 11.73
N VAL A 70 20.28 -26.64 11.27
CA VAL A 70 19.50 -25.44 10.90
C VAL A 70 18.67 -25.65 9.65
N PRO A 71 19.06 -26.27 8.51
CA PRO A 71 18.09 -26.49 7.44
C PRO A 71 16.99 -27.45 7.85
N ILE A 72 17.23 -28.47 8.69
CA ILE A 72 16.19 -29.40 9.16
C ILE A 72 15.24 -28.69 10.15
N LEU A 73 15.78 -27.99 11.15
CA LEU A 73 15.00 -27.16 12.07
C LEU A 73 14.28 -26.05 11.31
N ASN A 74 14.91 -25.39 10.34
CA ASN A 74 14.32 -24.34 9.53
C ASN A 74 13.29 -24.92 8.53
N LEU A 75 13.39 -26.19 8.11
CA LEU A 75 12.33 -26.84 7.32
C LEU A 75 11.10 -27.14 8.19
N VAL A 76 11.32 -27.66 9.40
CA VAL A 76 10.27 -27.93 10.39
C VAL A 76 9.65 -26.63 10.90
N TYR A 77 10.47 -25.63 11.19
CA TYR A 77 10.06 -24.31 11.68
C TYR A 77 9.46 -23.48 10.55
N ALA A 78 9.93 -23.56 9.31
CA ALA A 78 9.28 -22.93 8.16
C ALA A 78 7.99 -23.66 7.77
N GLY A 79 7.89 -24.97 7.95
CA GLY A 79 6.65 -25.73 7.80
C GLY A 79 5.62 -25.34 8.86
N TYR A 80 6.05 -25.28 10.12
CA TYR A 80 5.22 -24.90 11.27
C TYR A 80 4.85 -23.41 11.25
N LEU A 81 5.78 -22.50 10.95
CA LEU A 81 5.52 -21.08 10.73
C LEU A 81 4.72 -20.83 9.44
N LYS A 82 4.89 -21.61 8.36
CA LYS A 82 3.99 -21.47 7.20
C LYS A 82 2.59 -21.93 7.52
N LEU A 83 2.40 -22.98 8.32
CA LEU A 83 1.08 -23.46 8.72
C LEU A 83 0.45 -22.55 9.76
N VAL A 84 1.09 -22.33 10.91
CA VAL A 84 0.61 -21.48 12.01
C VAL A 84 0.60 -20.02 11.60
N GLY A 85 1.63 -19.55 10.88
CA GLY A 85 1.68 -18.21 10.34
C GLY A 85 0.64 -18.00 9.25
N LYS A 86 0.41 -18.92 8.29
CA LYS A 86 -0.72 -18.78 7.35
C LYS A 86 -2.04 -18.78 8.10
N ILE A 87 -2.29 -19.69 9.04
CA ILE A 87 -3.58 -19.76 9.74
C ILE A 87 -3.79 -18.49 10.56
N PHE A 88 -2.80 -18.05 11.35
CA PHE A 88 -2.91 -16.85 12.18
C PHE A 88 -2.98 -15.56 11.35
N PHE A 89 -2.17 -15.43 10.28
CA PHE A 89 -2.28 -14.31 9.35
C PHE A 89 -3.59 -14.31 8.59
N PHE A 90 -4.07 -15.47 8.09
CA PHE A 90 -5.37 -15.55 7.44
C PHE A 90 -6.48 -15.18 8.41
N THR A 91 -6.41 -15.62 9.66
CA THR A 91 -7.45 -15.32 10.66
C THR A 91 -7.45 -13.84 11.00
N LYS A 92 -6.27 -13.24 11.21
CA LYS A 92 -6.13 -11.80 11.48
C LYS A 92 -6.48 -10.92 10.28
N GLN A 93 -6.10 -11.32 9.06
CA GLN A 93 -6.53 -10.64 7.83
C GLN A 93 -8.05 -10.77 7.63
N ARG A 94 -8.63 -11.95 7.88
CA ARG A 94 -10.06 -12.17 7.79
C ARG A 94 -10.82 -11.34 8.82
N GLN A 95 -10.27 -11.20 10.02
CA GLN A 95 -10.81 -10.34 11.08
C GLN A 95 -10.76 -8.85 10.67
N LEU A 96 -9.61 -8.37 10.18
CA LEU A 96 -9.50 -6.99 9.68
C LEU A 96 -10.45 -6.74 8.50
N LEU A 97 -10.61 -7.72 7.60
CA LEU A 97 -11.52 -7.63 6.46
C LEU A 97 -12.99 -7.66 6.89
N SER A 98 -13.35 -8.40 7.95
CA SER A 98 -14.69 -8.33 8.54
C SER A 98 -14.93 -7.00 9.23
N GLU A 99 -13.96 -6.48 9.98
CA GLU A 99 -14.06 -5.17 10.63
C GLU A 99 -14.21 -4.05 9.60
N LEU A 100 -13.48 -4.09 8.48
CA LEU A 100 -13.65 -3.14 7.36
C LEU A 100 -15.07 -3.19 6.78
N LYS A 101 -15.60 -4.39 6.54
CA LYS A 101 -16.98 -4.57 6.04
C LYS A 101 -18.02 -4.07 7.04
N GLU A 102 -17.81 -4.30 8.32
CA GLU A 102 -18.69 -3.83 9.38
C GLU A 102 -18.72 -2.30 9.43
N VAL A 103 -17.56 -1.64 9.30
CA VAL A 103 -17.49 -0.18 9.22
C VAL A 103 -18.21 0.35 7.99
N LEU A 104 -18.05 -0.27 6.81
CA LEU A 104 -18.78 0.12 5.60
C LEU A 104 -20.30 -0.06 5.75
N GLN A 105 -20.75 -1.18 6.30
CA GLN A 105 -22.17 -1.41 6.56
C GLN A 105 -22.73 -0.43 7.59
N THR A 106 -21.95 -0.08 8.61
CA THR A 106 -22.33 0.93 9.59
C THR A 106 -22.42 2.30 8.95
N PHE A 107 -21.47 2.65 8.09
CA PHE A 107 -21.48 3.90 7.33
C PHE A 107 -22.73 4.03 6.48
N GLU A 108 -23.05 3.02 5.66
CA GLU A 108 -24.23 3.02 4.79
C GLU A 108 -25.53 3.13 5.61
N LYS A 109 -25.63 2.38 6.72
CA LYS A 109 -26.82 2.43 7.60
C LYS A 109 -27.00 3.76 8.33
N THR A 110 -25.91 4.37 8.79
CA THR A 110 -25.97 5.62 9.57
C THR A 110 -26.17 6.83 8.66
N THR A 111 -25.47 6.87 7.53
CA THR A 111 -25.42 8.08 6.68
C THR A 111 -26.40 8.01 5.51
N ASN A 112 -26.90 6.82 5.17
CA ASN A 112 -27.66 6.55 3.94
C ASN A 112 -26.90 6.95 2.66
N LEU A 113 -25.57 7.03 2.75
CA LEU A 113 -24.66 7.25 1.62
C LEU A 113 -24.09 5.91 1.15
N PRO A 114 -23.89 5.72 -0.16
CA PRO A 114 -23.16 4.58 -0.71
C PRO A 114 -21.79 4.40 -0.07
N ASP A 115 -21.41 3.14 0.16
CA ASP A 115 -20.11 2.75 0.71
C ASP A 115 -18.92 3.26 -0.13
N THR A 116 -19.12 3.46 -1.44
CA THR A 116 -18.15 4.08 -2.35
C THR A 116 -17.73 5.49 -1.96
N TYR A 117 -18.53 6.20 -1.17
CA TYR A 117 -18.21 7.53 -0.65
C TYR A 117 -17.61 7.50 0.77
N CYS A 118 -17.35 6.32 1.34
CA CYS A 118 -16.70 6.15 2.64
C CYS A 118 -15.19 6.43 2.54
N ASN A 119 -14.84 7.67 2.24
CA ASN A 119 -13.48 8.16 2.09
C ASN A 119 -13.42 9.60 2.60
N THR A 120 -12.43 9.92 3.42
CA THR A 120 -12.35 11.26 4.03
C THR A 120 -12.15 12.36 3.00
N GLU A 121 -11.41 12.12 1.94
CA GLU A 121 -11.19 13.06 0.83
C GLU A 121 -12.52 13.37 0.12
N ILE A 122 -13.29 12.34 -0.23
CA ILE A 122 -14.59 12.49 -0.89
C ILE A 122 -15.57 13.29 -0.02
N LEU A 123 -15.66 12.93 1.27
CA LEU A 123 -16.55 13.63 2.21
C LEU A 123 -16.13 15.09 2.43
N ASN A 124 -14.83 15.39 2.43
CA ASN A 124 -14.31 16.75 2.47
C ASN A 124 -14.66 17.53 1.20
N LYS A 125 -14.56 16.91 0.01
CA LYS A 125 -15.00 17.52 -1.25
C LYS A 125 -16.50 17.82 -1.25
N PHE A 126 -17.33 16.89 -0.79
CA PHE A 126 -18.77 17.14 -0.66
C PHE A 126 -19.07 18.29 0.29
N THR A 127 -18.37 18.36 1.43
CA THR A 127 -18.48 19.49 2.36
C THR A 127 -18.08 20.81 1.68
N TYR A 128 -17.00 20.79 0.89
CA TYR A 128 -16.54 21.95 0.13
C TYR A 128 -17.60 22.43 -0.87
N TYR A 129 -18.18 21.52 -1.65
CA TYR A 129 -19.22 21.87 -2.64
C TYR A 129 -20.45 22.49 -1.99
N LEU A 130 -20.91 21.94 -0.87
CA LEU A 130 -22.08 22.44 -0.14
C LEU A 130 -21.84 23.82 0.47
N ASN A 131 -20.65 24.05 1.03
CA ASN A 131 -20.29 25.31 1.68
C ASN A 131 -20.04 26.44 0.68
N HIS A 132 -19.60 26.12 -0.54
CA HIS A 132 -19.34 27.11 -1.59
C HIS A 132 -20.50 27.25 -2.59
N HIS A 133 -21.67 26.68 -2.29
CA HIS A 133 -22.85 26.73 -3.16
C HIS A 133 -22.59 26.16 -4.58
N LEU A 134 -21.69 25.19 -4.70
CA LEU A 134 -21.40 24.49 -5.96
C LEU A 134 -22.34 23.31 -6.21
N ALA A 135 -23.02 22.86 -5.15
CA ALA A 135 -24.03 21.81 -5.14
C ALA A 135 -25.00 22.02 -3.96
N ASP A 136 -26.27 21.63 -4.15
CA ASP A 136 -27.33 21.73 -3.13
C ASP A 136 -27.85 20.36 -2.67
N ASN A 137 -27.47 19.27 -3.33
CA ASN A 137 -27.91 17.92 -3.00
C ASN A 137 -26.84 16.88 -3.36
N LEU A 138 -27.05 15.64 -2.89
CA LEU A 138 -26.10 14.54 -3.11
C LEU A 138 -25.84 14.27 -4.60
N LYS A 139 -26.86 14.40 -5.45
CA LYS A 139 -26.73 14.15 -6.90
C LYS A 139 -25.78 15.16 -7.54
N GLU A 140 -25.89 16.43 -7.17
CA GLU A 140 -24.99 17.48 -7.65
C GLU A 140 -23.58 17.32 -7.09
N CYS A 141 -23.42 16.98 -5.81
CA CYS A 141 -22.11 16.66 -5.24
C CYS A 141 -21.43 15.50 -5.98
N ALA A 142 -22.19 14.44 -6.28
CA ALA A 142 -21.70 13.29 -7.02
C ALA A 142 -21.34 13.64 -8.48
N LEU A 143 -22.14 14.49 -9.13
CA LEU A 143 -21.84 14.99 -10.47
C LEU A 143 -20.52 15.78 -10.50
N ARG A 144 -20.35 16.72 -9.56
CA ARG A 144 -19.11 17.50 -9.43
C ARG A 144 -17.90 16.62 -9.20
N LEU A 145 -18.01 15.65 -8.31
CA LEU A 145 -16.96 14.68 -8.06
C LEU A 145 -16.62 13.86 -9.31
N HIS A 146 -17.63 13.40 -10.05
CA HIS A 146 -17.40 12.65 -11.29
C HIS A 146 -16.69 13.49 -12.35
N ASP A 147 -17.11 14.74 -12.53
CA ASP A 147 -16.46 15.68 -13.46
C ASP A 147 -15.01 15.95 -13.07
N GLU A 148 -14.71 16.10 -11.77
CA GLU A 148 -13.34 16.25 -11.27
C GLU A 148 -12.48 15.01 -11.54
N ILE A 149 -13.01 13.81 -11.27
CA ILE A 149 -12.28 12.55 -11.51
C ILE A 149 -11.96 12.42 -13.00
N LYS A 150 -12.94 12.65 -13.86
CA LYS A 150 -12.74 12.61 -15.31
C LYS A 150 -11.74 13.67 -15.78
N HIS A 151 -11.77 14.86 -15.18
CA HIS A 151 -10.80 15.90 -15.51
C HIS A 151 -9.38 15.48 -15.11
N GLN A 152 -9.22 14.85 -13.94
CA GLN A 152 -7.94 14.34 -13.47
C GLN A 152 -7.41 13.23 -14.38
N GLU A 153 -8.26 12.28 -14.80
CA GLU A 153 -7.88 11.21 -15.74
C GLU A 153 -7.32 11.78 -17.05
N VAL A 154 -7.94 12.83 -17.59
CA VAL A 154 -7.47 13.50 -18.80
C VAL A 154 -6.14 14.21 -18.57
N LEU A 155 -5.93 14.83 -17.40
CA LEU A 155 -4.66 15.47 -17.07
C LEU A 155 -3.53 14.45 -16.94
N ASP A 156 -3.80 13.32 -16.29
CA ASP A 156 -2.84 12.23 -16.13
C ASP A 156 -2.46 11.63 -17.50
N GLU A 157 -3.43 11.44 -18.41
CA GLU A 157 -3.17 10.99 -19.79
C GLU A 157 -2.32 11.99 -20.59
N ILE A 158 -2.54 13.30 -20.40
CA ILE A 158 -1.72 14.35 -21.03
C ILE A 158 -0.28 14.30 -20.52
N ASP A 159 -0.07 14.10 -19.21
CA ASP A 159 1.26 14.01 -18.63
C ASP A 159 2.00 12.74 -19.10
N ASP A 160 1.29 11.60 -19.22
CA ASP A 160 1.85 10.37 -19.78
C ASP A 160 2.29 10.56 -21.24
N MET A 161 1.45 11.18 -22.08
CA MET A 161 1.81 11.51 -23.47
C MET A 161 3.00 12.46 -23.54
N ARG A 162 3.08 13.44 -22.63
CA ARG A 162 4.20 14.39 -22.58
C ARG A 162 5.51 13.70 -22.22
N ASP A 163 5.47 12.75 -21.29
CA ASP A 163 6.64 11.98 -20.90
C ASP A 163 7.07 10.98 -21.97
N GLU A 164 6.14 10.39 -22.71
CA GLU A 164 6.44 9.59 -23.90
C GLU A 164 7.15 10.44 -24.96
N LEU A 165 6.61 11.60 -25.31
CA LEU A 165 7.22 12.52 -26.28
C LEU A 165 8.62 12.97 -25.86
N ARG A 166 8.85 13.20 -24.55
CA ARG A 166 10.19 13.51 -24.03
C ARG A 166 11.16 12.36 -24.21
N ARG A 167 10.73 11.12 -24.01
CA ARG A 167 11.57 9.93 -24.22
C ARG A 167 11.91 9.76 -25.69
N GLU A 168 10.93 9.93 -26.60
CA GLU A 168 11.16 9.87 -28.04
C GLU A 168 12.12 10.97 -28.52
N MET A 169 11.95 12.21 -28.06
CA MET A 169 12.89 13.30 -28.39
C MET A 169 14.31 13.01 -27.89
N LYS A 170 14.45 12.39 -26.71
CA LYS A 170 15.75 12.00 -26.18
C LYS A 170 16.39 10.90 -27.03
N ASP A 171 15.65 9.85 -27.37
CA ASP A 171 16.12 8.76 -28.22
C ASP A 171 16.49 9.26 -29.64
N PHE A 172 15.69 10.16 -30.22
CA PHE A 172 16.04 10.79 -31.49
C PHE A 172 17.33 11.60 -31.42
N ASN A 173 17.51 12.40 -30.36
CA ASN A 173 18.71 13.21 -30.18
C ASN A 173 19.96 12.35 -29.95
N ASP A 174 19.84 11.27 -29.17
CA ASP A 174 20.92 10.32 -28.92
C ASP A 174 21.33 9.59 -30.21
N ARG A 175 20.37 9.13 -31.02
CA ARG A 175 20.64 8.53 -32.35
C ARG A 175 21.29 9.51 -33.33
N THR A 176 20.87 10.77 -33.31
CA THR A 176 21.40 11.80 -34.21
C THR A 176 22.85 12.14 -33.85
N ASN A 177 23.16 12.27 -32.55
CA ASN A 177 24.52 12.51 -32.08
C ASN A 177 25.47 11.33 -32.40
N ASP A 178 25.02 10.07 -32.25
CA ASP A 178 25.83 8.89 -32.56
C ASP A 178 26.14 8.77 -34.07
N SER A 179 25.19 9.15 -34.92
CA SER A 179 25.39 9.20 -36.38
C SER A 179 26.35 10.32 -36.85
N THR A 180 26.52 11.35 -36.03
CA THR A 180 27.39 12.50 -36.35
C THR A 180 28.83 12.24 -35.91
N ILE A 181 29.04 11.46 -34.84
CA ILE A 181 30.37 11.05 -34.36
C ILE A 181 31.03 10.02 -35.29
N ASN A 182 30.25 9.14 -35.94
CA ASN A 182 30.78 8.15 -36.90
C ASN A 182 31.08 8.70 -38.33
N ARG A 183 30.96 10.02 -38.54
CA ARG A 183 31.25 10.68 -39.84
C ARG A 183 32.52 11.53 -39.87
N TYR A 184 33.27 11.58 -38.77
CA TYR A 184 34.58 12.24 -38.67
C TYR A 184 35.65 11.24 -38.24
#